data_AF-A0A7Z1QYR7-F1
#
_entry.id   AF-A0A7Z1QYR7-F1
#
_cell.length_a   1.000
_cell.length_b   1.000
_cell.length_c   1.000
_cell.angle_alpha   90.00
_cell.angle_beta   90.00
_cell.angle_gamma   90.00
#
_symmetry.space_group_name_H-M   'P 1'
#
loop_
_entity.id
_entity.type
_entity.pdbx_description
1 polymer ?
#
loop_
_entity_poly.entity_id
_entity_poly.type
_entity_poly.pdbx_seq_one_letter_code
_entity_poly.pdbx_strand_id
1 'polypeptide(L)'
;MVLIACAACASAPLPPEGELTEESRTLIRYTGNELQAIVSARWASSHLGDEWLVLAVWLSGGRTATTAIERNAVQVRGPDGTRYPLLSQEAYREAYPEVLTALRAVDFSYPPGRGFAGDRRPCGRWFLAGPWEGFAYDTIDVSPFQFCSGPLVFLVPGGVQPGPWVLEIDLEESTARIPFVLGDSDR
;
A
#
# COMPACT_ATOMS: atom_id res chain seq x y z
N MET A 1 2.31 54.34 18.26
CA MET A 1 2.98 53.02 18.32
C MET A 1 1.89 51.98 18.08
N VAL A 2 1.83 51.41 16.87
CA VAL A 2 0.75 50.52 16.43
C VAL A 2 1.14 49.08 16.77
N LEU A 3 0.34 48.42 17.60
CA LEU A 3 0.44 47.00 17.90
C LEU A 3 -0.19 46.21 16.74
N ILE A 4 0.65 45.54 15.96
CA ILE A 4 0.23 44.58 14.94
C ILE A 4 0.00 43.25 15.65
N ALA A 5 -1.25 42.80 15.72
CA ALA A 5 -1.61 41.47 16.20
C ALA A 5 -1.42 40.48 15.04
N CYS A 6 -0.38 39.64 15.12
CA CYS A 6 -0.25 38.48 14.25
C CYS A 6 -1.22 37.38 14.72
N ALA A 7 -2.33 37.21 14.00
CA ALA A 7 -3.17 36.03 14.10
C ALA A 7 -2.43 34.85 13.45
N ALA A 8 -1.81 34.00 14.27
CA ALA A 8 -1.30 32.71 13.82
C ALA A 8 -2.47 31.73 13.71
N CYS A 9 -2.93 31.45 12.49
CA CYS A 9 -3.82 30.34 12.23
C CYS A 9 -3.05 29.04 12.44
N ALA A 10 -3.21 28.43 13.61
CA ALA A 10 -2.81 27.04 13.82
C ALA A 10 -3.76 26.16 13.01
N SER A 11 -3.33 25.70 11.83
CA SER A 11 -4.05 24.68 11.08
C SER A 11 -4.06 23.40 11.92
N ALA A 12 -5.23 23.02 12.45
CA ALA A 12 -5.39 21.71 13.07
C ALA A 12 -5.06 20.62 12.03
N PRO A 13 -4.43 19.50 12.41
CA PRO A 13 -4.26 18.37 11.51
C PRO A 13 -5.66 17.93 11.06
N LEU A 14 -5.85 17.78 9.75
CA LEU A 14 -7.07 17.18 9.21
C LEU A 14 -7.24 15.80 9.85
N PRO A 15 -8.47 15.41 10.24
CA PRO A 15 -8.73 14.06 10.71
C PRO A 15 -8.25 13.05 9.65
N PRO A 16 -7.75 11.89 10.06
CA PRO A 16 -7.29 10.88 9.10
C PRO A 16 -8.44 10.54 8.15
N GLU A 17 -8.14 10.51 6.84
CA GLU A 17 -9.10 10.26 5.74
C GLU A 17 -9.67 8.83 5.74
N GLY A 18 -9.28 8.01 6.73
CA GLY A 18 -9.81 6.68 6.99
C GLY A 18 -9.42 6.14 8.37
N GLU A 19 -10.03 5.01 8.74
CA GLU A 19 -9.78 4.27 9.97
C GLU A 19 -8.69 3.21 9.74
N LEU A 20 -7.78 3.07 10.70
CA LEU A 20 -6.72 2.05 10.70
C LEU A 20 -6.95 1.04 11.82
N THR A 21 -6.81 -0.25 11.51
CA THR A 21 -6.87 -1.34 12.48
C THR A 21 -5.65 -2.23 12.29
N GLU A 22 -4.84 -2.40 13.34
CA GLU A 22 -3.76 -3.37 13.35
C GLU A 22 -4.34 -4.75 13.64
N GLU A 23 -4.27 -5.65 12.66
CA GLU A 23 -4.77 -7.04 12.75
C GLU A 23 -3.68 -7.97 13.29
N SER A 24 -2.42 -7.63 13.02
CA SER A 24 -1.24 -8.23 13.60
C SER A 24 -0.04 -7.28 13.42
N ARG A 25 1.12 -7.63 14.00
CA ARG A 25 2.37 -6.86 13.89
C ARG A 25 2.75 -6.43 12.47
N THR A 26 2.36 -7.21 11.45
CA THR A 26 2.70 -6.93 10.06
C THR A 26 1.47 -6.83 9.16
N LEU A 27 0.26 -6.77 9.71
CA LEU A 27 -0.99 -6.78 8.94
C LEU A 27 -1.89 -5.65 9.39
N ILE A 28 -2.19 -4.74 8.47
CA ILE A 28 -2.93 -3.51 8.76
C ILE A 28 -4.12 -3.43 7.83
N ARG A 29 -5.27 -3.11 8.42
CA ARG A 29 -6.50 -2.79 7.72
C ARG A 29 -6.68 -1.28 7.67
N TYR A 30 -7.03 -0.77 6.50
CA TYR A 30 -7.44 0.60 6.26
C TYR A 30 -8.87 0.62 5.73
N THR A 31 -9.69 1.51 6.28
CA THR A 31 -11.08 1.75 5.84
C THR A 31 -11.29 3.24 5.62
N GLY A 32 -11.21 3.67 4.36
CA GLY A 32 -11.55 5.02 3.92
C GLY A 32 -12.87 5.10 3.16
N ASN A 33 -13.21 6.30 2.71
CA ASN A 33 -14.44 6.55 1.95
C ASN A 33 -14.39 5.95 0.53
N GLU A 34 -13.26 6.07 -0.15
CA GLU A 34 -13.03 5.57 -1.52
C GLU A 34 -12.38 4.18 -1.53
N LEU A 35 -11.55 3.87 -0.53
CA LEU A 35 -10.74 2.65 -0.54
C LEU A 35 -10.81 1.92 0.80
N GLN A 36 -10.92 0.60 0.74
CA GLN A 36 -10.53 -0.30 1.81
C GLN A 36 -9.30 -1.08 1.39
N ALA A 37 -8.34 -1.22 2.29
CA ALA A 37 -7.12 -1.96 2.02
C ALA A 37 -6.74 -2.87 3.19
N ILE A 38 -6.12 -4.00 2.87
CA ILE A 38 -5.35 -4.80 3.82
C ILE A 38 -3.93 -4.87 3.29
N VAL A 39 -2.96 -4.56 4.13
CA VAL A 39 -1.55 -4.50 3.78
C VAL A 39 -0.76 -5.40 4.71
N SER A 40 -0.05 -6.38 4.12
CA SER A 40 0.89 -7.24 4.82
C SER A 40 2.32 -6.82 4.51
N ALA A 41 3.03 -6.37 5.55
CA ALA A 41 4.45 -6.04 5.51
C ALA A 41 5.35 -7.21 5.98
N ARG A 42 4.81 -8.43 6.04
CA ARG A 42 5.51 -9.60 6.62
C ARG A 42 6.84 -9.89 5.92
N TRP A 43 6.86 -9.88 4.59
CA TRP A 43 8.08 -10.11 3.82
C TRP A 43 9.11 -9.00 4.07
N ALA A 44 8.71 -7.74 3.91
CA ALA A 44 9.58 -6.59 4.14
C ALA A 44 10.17 -6.58 5.56
N SER A 45 9.40 -7.01 6.57
CA SER A 45 9.85 -7.07 7.97
C SER A 45 10.99 -8.06 8.21
N SER A 46 11.09 -9.13 7.41
CA SER A 46 12.15 -10.14 7.54
C SER A 46 13.32 -9.94 6.59
N HIS A 47 13.31 -8.88 5.78
CA HIS A 47 14.30 -8.61 4.72
C HIS A 47 14.82 -7.17 4.80
N LEU A 48 15.10 -6.70 6.01
CA LEU A 48 15.78 -5.42 6.21
C LEU A 48 17.17 -5.45 5.57
N GLY A 49 17.55 -4.35 4.93
CA GLY A 49 18.80 -4.22 4.18
C GLY A 49 18.72 -4.66 2.71
N ASP A 50 17.73 -5.46 2.32
CA ASP A 50 17.51 -5.81 0.91
C ASP A 50 16.98 -4.59 0.15
N GLU A 51 17.29 -4.46 -1.14
CA GLU A 51 16.84 -3.33 -1.96
C GLU A 51 15.36 -3.42 -2.39
N TRP A 52 14.71 -4.56 -2.12
CA TRP A 52 13.35 -4.84 -2.55
C TRP A 52 12.36 -4.80 -1.39
N LEU A 53 11.52 -3.77 -1.37
CA LEU A 53 10.37 -3.72 -0.46
C LEU A 53 9.17 -4.36 -1.16
N VAL A 54 8.66 -5.47 -0.61
CA VAL A 54 7.49 -6.18 -1.15
C VAL A 54 6.38 -6.23 -0.11
N LEU A 55 5.18 -5.76 -0.50
CA LEU A 55 3.96 -5.81 0.31
C LEU A 55 2.94 -6.74 -0.35
N ALA A 56 2.26 -7.58 0.44
CA ALA A 56 1.04 -8.25 0.00
C ALA A 56 -0.14 -7.31 0.24
N VAL A 57 -0.93 -7.02 -0.78
CA VAL A 57 -2.04 -6.07 -0.64
C VAL A 57 -3.33 -6.63 -1.21
N TRP A 58 -4.42 -6.37 -0.49
CA TRP A 58 -5.79 -6.52 -0.96
C TRP A 58 -6.44 -5.14 -0.98
N LEU A 59 -6.99 -4.75 -2.13
CA LEU A 59 -7.61 -3.46 -2.36
C LEU A 59 -9.07 -3.69 -2.75
N SER A 60 -9.96 -2.85 -2.23
CA SER A 60 -11.37 -2.94 -2.54
C SER A 60 -12.03 -1.58 -2.40
N GLY A 61 -13.14 -1.36 -3.10
CA GLY A 61 -13.82 -0.08 -3.06
C GLY A 61 -14.32 0.24 -1.65
N GLY A 62 -14.45 1.53 -1.38
CA GLY A 62 -15.03 2.07 -0.17
C GLY A 62 -16.52 1.75 -0.05
N ARG A 63 -17.28 2.57 0.68
CA ARG A 63 -18.68 2.20 1.01
C ARG A 63 -19.66 2.38 -0.14
N THR A 64 -19.40 3.29 -1.07
CA THR A 64 -20.42 3.75 -2.04
C THR A 64 -19.93 3.92 -3.47
N ALA A 65 -18.62 3.81 -3.74
CA ALA A 65 -18.06 4.14 -5.04
C ALA A 65 -17.20 3.01 -5.62
N THR A 66 -17.19 2.94 -6.95
CA THR A 66 -16.09 2.32 -7.69
C THR A 66 -14.96 3.33 -7.73
N THR A 67 -13.77 2.89 -7.35
CA THR A 67 -12.58 3.73 -7.32
C THR A 67 -11.56 3.16 -8.30
N ALA A 68 -11.14 3.99 -9.24
CA ALA A 68 -10.02 3.71 -10.12
C ALA A 68 -8.72 4.02 -9.39
N ILE A 69 -7.76 3.11 -9.45
CA ILE A 69 -6.44 3.29 -8.84
C ILE A 69 -5.41 3.14 -9.94
N GLU A 70 -4.66 4.21 -10.20
CA GLU A 70 -3.54 4.19 -11.14
C GLU A 70 -2.27 3.64 -10.47
N ARG A 71 -1.45 2.90 -11.23
CA ARG A 71 -0.16 2.37 -10.78
C ARG A 71 0.77 3.48 -10.28
N ASN A 72 0.82 4.60 -11.00
CA ASN A 72 1.66 5.76 -10.71
C ASN A 72 1.26 6.50 -9.43
N ALA A 73 0.05 6.26 -8.91
CA ALA A 73 -0.48 6.83 -7.69
C ALA A 73 -0.09 6.02 -6.44
N VAL A 74 0.53 4.85 -6.63
CA VAL A 74 0.95 3.96 -5.55
C VAL A 74 2.43 4.15 -5.25
N GLN A 75 2.76 4.49 -4.01
CA GLN A 75 4.13 4.70 -3.56
C GLN A 75 4.30 4.37 -2.08
N VAL A 76 5.53 4.13 -1.64
CA VAL A 76 5.87 4.05 -0.21
C VAL A 76 6.74 5.23 0.18
N ARG A 77 6.49 5.79 1.36
CA ARG A 77 7.36 6.77 2.00
C ARG A 77 8.19 6.08 3.09
N GLY A 78 9.51 6.21 2.99
CA GLY A 78 10.46 5.68 3.95
C GLY A 78 10.59 6.52 5.23
N PRO A 79 11.36 6.02 6.23
CA PRO A 79 11.58 6.71 7.51
C PRO A 79 12.24 8.08 7.38
N ASP A 80 13.05 8.26 6.33
CA ASP A 80 13.72 9.51 5.97
C ASP A 80 12.81 10.49 5.20
N GLY A 81 11.58 10.08 4.90
CA GLY A 81 10.63 10.85 4.10
C GLY A 81 10.79 10.69 2.58
N THR A 82 11.77 9.91 2.12
CA THR A 82 11.96 9.61 0.69
C THR A 82 10.78 8.79 0.17
N ARG A 83 10.34 9.09 -1.05
CA ARG A 83 9.25 8.37 -1.71
C ARG A 83 9.78 7.43 -2.78
N TYR A 84 9.25 6.21 -2.79
CA TYR A 84 9.59 5.17 -3.73
C TYR A 84 8.32 4.77 -4.48
N PRO A 85 8.21 5.06 -5.79
CA PRO A 85 7.03 4.70 -6.57
C PRO A 85 6.95 3.19 -6.77
N LEU A 86 5.74 2.67 -6.92
CA LEU A 86 5.52 1.30 -7.39
C LEU A 86 6.23 1.11 -8.73
N LEU A 87 6.92 -0.03 -8.91
CA LEU A 87 7.60 -0.31 -10.16
C LEU A 87 6.66 -0.22 -11.37
N SER A 88 7.19 0.34 -12.46
CA SER A 88 6.57 0.18 -13.78
C SER A 88 6.57 -1.30 -14.17
N GLN A 89 5.68 -1.69 -15.08
CA GLN A 89 5.65 -3.08 -15.56
C GLN A 89 6.97 -3.47 -16.24
N GLU A 90 7.60 -2.54 -16.95
CA GLU A 90 8.91 -2.76 -17.60
C GLU A 90 10.01 -3.02 -16.56
N ALA A 91 10.16 -2.12 -15.58
CA ALA A 91 11.15 -2.26 -14.52
C ALA A 91 10.92 -3.53 -13.67
N TYR A 92 9.65 -3.89 -13.42
CA TYR A 92 9.31 -5.13 -12.75
C TYR A 92 9.70 -6.38 -13.54
N ARG A 93 9.56 -6.38 -14.87
CA ARG A 93 9.98 -7.50 -15.70
C ARG A 93 11.50 -7.68 -15.71
N GLU A 94 12.23 -6.57 -15.70
CA GLU A 94 13.70 -6.58 -15.59
C GLU A 94 14.15 -7.10 -14.22
N ALA A 95 13.53 -6.60 -13.15
CA ALA A 95 13.80 -7.01 -11.78
C ALA A 95 13.24 -8.40 -11.40
N TYR A 96 12.40 -9.01 -12.26
CA TYR A 96 11.65 -10.22 -11.94
C TYR A 96 12.52 -11.37 -11.38
N PRO A 97 13.71 -11.68 -11.94
CA PRO A 97 14.56 -12.73 -11.39
C PRO A 97 15.00 -12.48 -9.95
N GLU A 98 15.17 -11.20 -9.58
CA GLU A 98 15.65 -10.77 -8.26
C GLU A 98 14.54 -10.84 -7.22
N VAL A 99 13.31 -10.45 -7.60
CA VAL A 99 12.15 -10.45 -6.70
C VAL A 99 11.42 -11.79 -6.64
N LEU A 100 11.76 -12.76 -7.50
CA LEU A 100 11.06 -14.04 -7.60
C LEU A 100 10.95 -14.80 -6.27
N THR A 101 12.01 -14.78 -5.45
CA THR A 101 12.00 -15.41 -4.12
C THR A 101 10.97 -14.75 -3.21
N ALA A 102 10.91 -13.41 -3.22
CA ALA A 102 9.90 -12.66 -2.49
C ALA A 102 8.50 -13.02 -2.95
N LEU A 103 8.24 -12.97 -4.27
CA LEU A 103 6.94 -13.25 -4.85
C LEU A 103 6.39 -14.64 -4.50
N ARG A 104 7.26 -15.65 -4.38
CA ARG A 104 6.88 -17.01 -3.97
C ARG A 104 6.56 -17.14 -2.48
N ALA A 105 7.11 -16.25 -1.66
CA ALA A 105 6.99 -16.28 -0.21
C ALA A 105 5.92 -15.31 0.32
N VAL A 106 5.48 -14.34 -0.49
CA VAL A 106 4.36 -13.47 -0.15
C VAL A 106 3.10 -14.34 0.02
N ASP A 107 2.49 -14.20 1.19
CA ASP A 107 1.31 -14.97 1.55
C ASP A 107 0.03 -14.22 1.17
N PHE A 108 -0.66 -14.74 0.15
CA PHE A 108 -2.02 -14.31 -0.22
C PHE A 108 -3.12 -15.20 0.40
N SER A 109 -2.75 -16.18 1.24
CA SER A 109 -3.68 -17.06 1.96
C SER A 109 -4.35 -16.40 3.16
N TYR A 110 -4.29 -15.08 3.25
CA TYR A 110 -5.29 -14.29 3.97
C TYR A 110 -6.46 -13.94 3.03
N PRO A 111 -7.39 -14.86 2.67
CA PRO A 111 -8.64 -14.49 2.04
C PRO A 111 -9.61 -14.22 3.18
N PRO A 112 -10.01 -12.99 3.41
CA PRO A 112 -10.80 -12.79 4.58
C PRO A 112 -12.23 -12.80 4.05
N GLY A 113 -12.92 -13.94 4.24
CA GLY A 113 -14.39 -13.98 4.34
C GLY A 113 -14.93 -13.06 5.45
N ARG A 114 -14.06 -12.26 6.10
CA ARG A 114 -14.30 -11.20 7.08
C ARG A 114 -13.51 -9.91 6.84
N GLY A 115 -12.62 -9.84 5.87
CA GLY A 115 -11.61 -8.76 5.81
C GLY A 115 -11.89 -7.77 4.72
N PHE A 116 -13.03 -7.87 4.10
CA PHE A 116 -13.82 -6.69 3.88
C PHE A 116 -15.25 -7.00 4.34
N ALA A 117 -16.01 -5.99 4.72
CA ALA A 117 -17.42 -6.21 5.06
C ALA A 117 -18.20 -6.63 3.80
N GLY A 118 -18.86 -7.80 3.87
CA GLY A 118 -19.68 -8.37 2.78
C GLY A 118 -18.94 -9.33 1.86
N ASP A 119 -19.71 -10.10 1.07
CA ASP A 119 -19.16 -11.02 0.07
C ASP A 119 -18.60 -10.24 -1.12
N ARG A 120 -17.27 -10.22 -1.25
CA ARG A 120 -16.57 -9.56 -2.37
C ARG A 120 -15.99 -10.59 -3.33
N ARG A 121 -16.18 -10.37 -4.63
CA ARG A 121 -15.61 -11.23 -5.67
C ARG A 121 -14.16 -10.82 -5.96
N PRO A 122 -13.22 -11.76 -6.10
CA PRO A 122 -11.87 -11.42 -6.55
C PRO A 122 -11.92 -10.86 -7.98
N CYS A 123 -11.09 -9.85 -8.23
CA CYS A 123 -10.84 -9.28 -9.54
C CYS A 123 -9.58 -9.94 -10.13
N GLY A 124 -9.57 -10.20 -11.44
CA GLY A 124 -8.45 -10.83 -12.14
C GLY A 124 -7.41 -9.84 -12.70
N ARG A 125 -7.38 -8.60 -12.19
CA ARG A 125 -6.52 -7.52 -12.68
C ARG A 125 -5.56 -7.08 -11.59
N TRP A 126 -4.29 -6.89 -11.95
CA TRP A 126 -3.28 -6.37 -11.05
C TRP A 126 -2.24 -5.51 -11.77
N PHE A 127 -1.53 -4.68 -11.02
CA PHE A 127 -0.52 -3.76 -11.56
C PHE A 127 0.66 -4.50 -12.19
N LEU A 128 1.15 -5.54 -11.52
CA LEU A 128 2.38 -6.24 -11.90
C LEU A 128 2.04 -7.64 -12.40
N ALA A 129 2.67 -8.06 -13.50
CA ALA A 129 2.54 -9.40 -14.04
C ALA A 129 3.92 -9.97 -14.43
N GLY A 130 4.26 -11.13 -13.89
CA GLY A 130 5.51 -11.82 -14.18
C GLY A 130 5.58 -12.35 -15.62
N PRO A 131 6.76 -12.80 -16.08
CA PRO A 131 6.88 -13.62 -17.27
C PRO A 131 5.91 -14.80 -17.20
N TRP A 132 5.18 -15.03 -18.30
CA TRP A 132 4.20 -16.12 -18.43
C TRP A 132 2.95 -15.98 -17.56
N GLU A 133 2.84 -14.91 -16.78
CA GLU A 133 1.58 -14.49 -16.16
C GLU A 133 0.71 -13.74 -17.18
N GLY A 134 -0.50 -13.36 -16.77
CA GLY A 134 -1.44 -12.60 -17.59
C GLY A 134 -0.97 -11.17 -17.90
N PHE A 135 -1.93 -10.27 -18.13
CA PHE A 135 -1.64 -8.87 -18.43
C PHE A 135 -1.50 -8.05 -17.15
N ALA A 136 -0.50 -7.17 -17.13
CA ALA A 136 -0.40 -6.08 -16.17
C ALA A 136 -1.33 -4.93 -16.59
N TYR A 137 -1.86 -4.21 -15.60
CA TYR A 137 -2.78 -3.10 -15.81
C TYR A 137 -2.20 -1.82 -15.20
N ASP A 138 -2.35 -0.69 -15.88
CA ASP A 138 -1.96 0.60 -15.31
C ASP A 138 -3.03 1.20 -14.41
N THR A 139 -4.27 0.74 -14.57
CA THR A 139 -5.40 1.11 -13.72
C THR A 139 -6.16 -0.14 -13.31
N ILE A 140 -6.48 -0.24 -12.02
CA ILE A 140 -7.43 -1.25 -11.51
C ILE A 140 -8.67 -0.53 -10.99
N ASP A 141 -9.83 -1.14 -11.20
CA ASP A 141 -11.10 -0.64 -10.67
C ASP A 141 -11.51 -1.52 -9.50
N VAL A 142 -11.69 -0.92 -8.33
CA VAL A 142 -12.18 -1.61 -7.14
C VAL A 142 -13.55 -1.07 -6.76
N SER A 143 -14.45 -1.96 -6.32
CA SER A 143 -15.81 -1.58 -5.93
C SER A 143 -16.16 -2.20 -4.57
N PRO A 144 -17.27 -1.81 -3.93
CA PRO A 144 -17.67 -2.39 -2.65
C PRO A 144 -18.00 -3.90 -2.75
N PHE A 145 -18.12 -4.43 -3.97
CA PHE A 145 -18.46 -5.83 -4.27
C PHE A 145 -17.28 -6.64 -4.83
N GLN A 146 -16.13 -6.00 -5.08
CA GLN A 146 -14.96 -6.65 -5.67
C GLN A 146 -13.68 -6.25 -4.93
N PHE A 147 -12.74 -7.19 -4.82
CA PHE A 147 -11.41 -6.88 -4.34
C PHE A 147 -10.37 -7.34 -5.36
N CYS A 148 -9.32 -6.56 -5.53
CA CYS A 148 -8.13 -6.92 -6.29
C CYS A 148 -7.01 -7.21 -5.29
N SER A 149 -6.13 -8.16 -5.59
CA SER A 149 -5.01 -8.48 -4.70
C SER A 149 -3.78 -8.86 -5.47
N GLY A 150 -2.62 -8.55 -4.91
CA GLY A 150 -1.34 -8.94 -5.45
C GLY A 150 -0.18 -8.24 -4.75
N PRO A 151 1.04 -8.46 -5.23
CA PRO A 151 2.23 -7.86 -4.65
C PRO A 151 2.38 -6.41 -5.11
N LEU A 152 2.78 -5.53 -4.21
CA LEU A 152 3.37 -4.24 -4.55
C LEU A 152 4.88 -4.33 -4.33
N VAL A 153 5.66 -3.90 -5.33
CA VAL A 153 7.12 -4.04 -5.34
C VAL A 153 7.74 -2.67 -5.55
N PHE A 154 8.65 -2.30 -4.65
CA PHE A 154 9.35 -1.03 -4.66
C PHE A 154 10.86 -1.26 -4.60
N LEU A 155 11.60 -0.48 -5.39
CA LEU A 155 13.06 -0.42 -5.30
C LEU A 155 13.45 0.65 -4.27
N VAL A 156 14.23 0.25 -3.27
CA VAL A 156 14.78 1.13 -2.23
C VAL A 156 16.30 1.10 -2.35
N PRO A 157 16.90 2.03 -3.12
CA PRO A 157 18.35 2.10 -3.26
C PRO A 157 19.02 2.28 -1.90
N GLY A 158 20.01 1.44 -1.60
CA GLY A 158 20.67 1.42 -0.29
C GLY A 158 19.96 0.58 0.78
N GLY A 159 18.90 -0.12 0.41
CA GLY A 159 18.25 -1.15 1.23
C GLY A 159 17.12 -0.64 2.11
N VAL A 160 16.17 -1.53 2.40
CA VAL A 160 15.03 -1.28 3.27
C VAL A 160 15.51 -1.07 4.72
N GLN A 161 15.30 0.15 5.22
CA GLN A 161 15.68 0.53 6.58
C GLN A 161 14.60 0.16 7.62
N PRO A 162 15.00 -0.14 8.87
CA PRO A 162 14.05 -0.24 9.98
C PRO A 162 13.39 1.12 10.28
N GLY A 163 12.21 1.10 10.88
CA GLY A 163 11.47 2.28 11.31
C GLY A 163 10.10 2.42 10.67
N PRO A 164 9.48 3.61 10.76
CA PRO A 164 8.14 3.86 10.25
C PRO A 164 8.16 4.05 8.72
N TRP A 165 7.28 3.33 8.04
CA TRP A 165 7.00 3.45 6.62
C TRP A 165 5.53 3.78 6.42
N VAL A 166 5.18 4.35 5.26
CA VAL A 166 3.79 4.62 4.90
C VAL A 166 3.54 4.20 3.45
N LEU A 167 2.57 3.32 3.21
CA LEU A 167 2.02 3.12 1.87
C LEU A 167 1.05 4.27 1.59
N GLU A 168 1.32 5.04 0.54
CA GLU A 168 0.48 6.13 0.05
C GLU A 168 -0.15 5.71 -1.28
N ILE A 169 -1.48 5.85 -1.38
CA ILE A 169 -2.23 5.65 -2.62
C ILE A 169 -3.06 6.90 -2.84
N ASP A 170 -2.68 7.68 -3.86
CA ASP A 170 -3.45 8.85 -4.27
C ASP A 170 -4.70 8.40 -5.05
N LEU A 171 -5.86 8.86 -4.61
CA LEU A 171 -7.17 8.58 -5.19
C LEU A 171 -7.74 9.87 -5.78
N GLU A 172 -8.93 9.81 -6.36
CA GLU A 172 -9.55 10.98 -7.00
C GLU A 172 -9.90 12.07 -5.97
N GLU A 173 -10.45 11.69 -4.82
CA GLU A 173 -10.92 12.63 -3.80
C GLU A 173 -10.08 12.63 -2.50
N SER A 174 -9.15 11.68 -2.33
CA SER A 174 -8.37 11.51 -1.09
C SER A 174 -7.02 10.82 -1.31
N THR A 175 -6.20 10.74 -0.27
CA THR A 175 -4.99 9.92 -0.25
C THR A 175 -5.07 8.89 0.88
N ALA A 176 -5.12 7.61 0.53
CA ALA A 176 -5.01 6.55 1.53
C ALA A 176 -3.57 6.49 2.06
N ARG A 177 -3.39 6.74 3.36
CA ARG A 177 -2.09 6.66 4.05
C ARG A 177 -2.12 5.54 5.06
N ILE A 178 -1.35 4.48 4.79
CA ILE A 178 -1.36 3.24 5.56
C ILE A 178 0.03 3.09 6.20
N PRO A 179 0.22 3.56 7.43
CA PRO A 179 1.50 3.43 8.13
C PRO A 179 1.77 1.98 8.49
N PHE A 180 3.02 1.54 8.44
CA PHE A 180 3.50 0.26 8.96
C PHE A 180 4.91 0.43 9.51
N VAL A 181 5.33 -0.42 10.44
CA VAL A 181 6.67 -0.35 11.03
C VAL A 181 7.45 -1.59 10.64
N LEU A 182 8.69 -1.40 10.19
CA LEU A 182 9.63 -2.48 9.91
C LEU A 182 10.71 -2.52 10.97
N GLY A 183 11.11 -3.72 11.40
CA GLY A 183 12.20 -3.87 12.36
C GLY A 183 11.86 -3.48 13.81
N ASP A 184 10.60 -3.20 14.13
CA ASP A 184 10.15 -3.11 15.52
C ASP A 184 10.18 -4.51 16.15
N SER A 185 11.36 -4.82 16.68
CA SER A 185 11.67 -6.05 17.39
C SER A 185 11.92 -5.67 18.85
N ASP A 186 10.90 -5.17 19.56
CA ASP A 186 11.05 -4.95 21.00
C ASP A 186 10.12 -5.88 21.80
N ARG A 187 10.78 -6.84 22.45
CA ARG A 187 10.33 -7.93 23.36
C ARG A 187 9.82 -9.25 22.75
#